data_AF-A0A453EF52-F1
#
_entry.id   AF-A0A453EF52-F1
#
_cell.length_a   1.000
_cell.length_b   1.000
_cell.length_c   1.000
_cell.angle_alpha   90.00
_cell.angle_beta   90.00
_cell.angle_gamma   90.00
#
_symmetry.space_group_name_H-M   'P 1'
#
loop_
_entity.id
_entity.type
_entity.pdbx_description
1 polymer ?
#
loop_
_entity_poly.entity_id
_entity_poly.type
_entity_poly.pdbx_seq_one_letter_code
_entity_poly.pdbx_strand_id
1 'polypeptide(L)'
;MEPSIKHFVVSGGVASNQYVRAHLNHIAEKNGLQLVSPPPSLCTDNGVMIAWTGIEHFLAGRFEDPPPADEPDDMQYELRPRWPLGEEYSEGRSVSRSLRTARIHPSLTSMTKSSRN
;
A
#
# COMPACT_ATOMS: atom_id res chain seq x y z
N MET A 1 3.91 -24.09 15.43
CA MET A 1 2.46 -24.26 15.21
C MET A 1 2.20 -23.77 13.81
N GLU A 2 1.85 -24.65 12.88
CA GLU A 2 1.60 -24.22 11.49
C GLU A 2 0.36 -23.31 11.44
N PRO A 3 0.41 -22.17 10.75
CA PRO A 3 -0.74 -21.27 10.67
C PRO A 3 -1.91 -21.97 9.95
N SER A 4 -3.07 -22.02 10.60
CA SER A 4 -4.30 -22.53 9.99
C SER A 4 -4.88 -21.46 9.05
N ILE A 5 -4.89 -21.77 7.75
CA ILE A 5 -5.50 -20.90 6.73
C ILE A 5 -7.01 -21.15 6.72
N LYS A 6 -7.80 -20.09 6.94
CA LYS A 6 -9.27 -20.15 7.00
C LYS A 6 -9.97 -19.31 5.92
N HIS A 7 -9.26 -18.34 5.36
CA HIS A 7 -9.82 -17.35 4.44
C HIS A 7 -9.06 -17.34 3.13
N PHE A 8 -9.80 -17.18 2.04
CA PHE A 8 -9.27 -16.88 0.71
C PHE A 8 -9.69 -15.45 0.36
N VAL A 9 -8.73 -14.53 0.30
CA VAL A 9 -9.02 -13.11 0.02
C VAL A 9 -8.74 -12.81 -1.45
N VAL A 10 -9.67 -12.14 -2.13
CA VAL A 10 -9.49 -11.67 -3.51
C VAL A 10 -9.85 -10.19 -3.65
N SER A 11 -8.94 -9.43 -4.27
CA SER A 11 -9.09 -8.00 -4.58
C SER A 11 -8.50 -7.70 -5.97
N GLY A 12 -8.65 -6.46 -6.44
CA GLY A 12 -8.28 -6.02 -7.79
C GLY A 12 -9.51 -5.80 -8.68
N GLY A 13 -9.35 -5.04 -9.76
CA GLY A 13 -10.47 -4.70 -10.66
C GLY A 13 -11.17 -5.94 -11.25
N VAL A 14 -10.43 -7.01 -11.52
CA VAL A 14 -11.02 -8.29 -12.01
C VAL A 14 -11.82 -9.00 -10.91
N ALA A 15 -11.46 -8.83 -9.63
CA ALA A 15 -12.19 -9.41 -8.50
C ALA A 15 -13.59 -8.81 -8.33
N SER A 16 -13.83 -7.61 -8.85
CA SER A 16 -15.16 -6.99 -8.90
C SER A 16 -16.11 -7.66 -9.90
N ASN A 17 -15.62 -8.54 -10.77
CA ASN A 17 -16.46 -9.28 -11.70
C ASN A 17 -17.24 -10.37 -10.95
N GLN A 18 -18.56 -10.30 -11.00
CA GLN A 18 -19.44 -11.22 -10.28
C GLN A 18 -19.29 -12.69 -10.71
N TYR A 19 -19.08 -12.93 -12.01
CA TYR A 19 -18.86 -14.28 -12.54
C TYR A 19 -17.56 -14.88 -11.98
N VAL A 20 -16.47 -14.12 -12.03
CA VAL A 20 -15.18 -14.53 -11.44
C VAL A 20 -15.34 -14.83 -9.95
N ARG A 21 -15.99 -13.93 -9.21
CA ARG A 21 -16.19 -14.07 -7.76
C ARG A 21 -17.02 -15.31 -7.40
N ALA A 22 -18.08 -15.61 -8.15
CA ALA A 22 -18.91 -16.79 -7.91
C ALA A 22 -18.11 -18.09 -8.09
N HIS A 23 -17.29 -18.17 -9.14
CA HIS A 23 -16.41 -19.31 -9.38
C HIS A 23 -15.33 -19.48 -8.29
N LEU A 24 -14.71 -18.37 -7.85
CA LEU A 24 -13.75 -18.40 -6.75
C LEU A 24 -14.39 -18.82 -5.42
N ASN A 25 -15.66 -18.45 -5.18
CA ASN A 25 -16.37 -18.84 -3.98
C ASN A 25 -16.60 -20.36 -3.94
N HIS A 26 -16.99 -20.97 -5.06
CA HIS A 26 -17.12 -22.42 -5.16
C HIS A 26 -15.79 -23.15 -4.88
N ILE A 27 -14.68 -22.60 -5.37
CA ILE A 27 -13.34 -23.13 -5.08
C ILE A 27 -13.01 -22.99 -3.58
N ALA A 28 -13.31 -21.84 -2.96
CA ALA A 28 -13.08 -21.63 -1.53
C ALA A 28 -13.86 -22.66 -0.68
N GLU A 29 -15.17 -22.79 -0.94
CA GLU A 29 -16.05 -23.72 -0.22
C GLU A 29 -15.59 -25.17 -0.34
N LYS A 30 -15.18 -25.61 -1.55
CA LYS A 30 -14.64 -26.95 -1.78
C LYS A 30 -13.39 -27.24 -0.95
N ASN A 31 -12.61 -26.22 -0.61
CA ASN A 31 -11.40 -26.33 0.20
C ASN A 31 -11.62 -25.99 1.68
N GLY A 32 -12.88 -25.81 2.13
CA GLY A 32 -13.20 -25.46 3.51
C GLY A 32 -12.75 -24.05 3.90
N LEU A 33 -12.60 -23.15 2.92
CA LEU A 33 -12.19 -21.76 3.11
C LEU A 33 -13.38 -20.81 2.93
N GLN A 34 -13.31 -19.65 3.57
CA GLN A 34 -14.24 -18.55 3.36
C GLN A 34 -13.67 -17.55 2.34
N LEU A 35 -14.40 -17.30 1.24
CA LEU A 35 -14.02 -16.25 0.31
C LEU A 35 -14.33 -14.87 0.91
N VAL A 36 -13.33 -14.00 0.95
CA VAL A 36 -13.47 -12.60 1.36
C VAL A 36 -13.10 -11.72 0.17
N SER A 37 -13.96 -10.77 -0.17
CA SER A 37 -13.71 -9.79 -1.21
C SER A 37 -14.28 -8.45 -0.79
N PRO A 38 -13.55 -7.33 -0.98
CA PRO A 38 -14.06 -6.02 -0.63
C PRO A 38 -15.30 -5.65 -1.48
N PRO A 39 -16.05 -4.61 -1.07
CA PRO A 39 -17.04 -4.00 -1.95
C PRO A 39 -16.41 -3.57 -3.29
N PRO A 40 -17.13 -3.65 -4.43
CA PRO A 40 -16.55 -3.35 -5.75
C PRO A 40 -15.84 -2.00 -5.86
N SER A 41 -16.32 -0.97 -5.14
CA SER A 41 -15.71 0.37 -5.09
C SER A 41 -14.35 0.42 -4.40
N LEU A 42 -14.01 -0.60 -3.62
CA LEU A 42 -12.75 -0.73 -2.88
C LEU A 42 -11.84 -1.83 -3.45
N CYS A 43 -12.30 -2.59 -4.44
CA CYS A 43 -11.50 -3.63 -5.11
C CYS A 43 -10.43 -3.05 -6.04
N THR A 44 -10.64 -1.87 -6.63
CA THR A 44 -9.64 -1.20 -7.49
C THR A 44 -8.69 -0.34 -6.67
N ASP A 45 -7.54 0.01 -7.26
CA ASP A 45 -6.57 0.89 -6.63
C ASP A 45 -7.22 2.19 -6.14
N ASN A 46 -7.05 2.48 -4.86
CA ASN A 46 -7.63 3.66 -4.21
C ASN A 46 -6.73 4.16 -3.08
N GLY A 47 -6.87 5.44 -2.71
CA GLY A 47 -6.08 6.03 -1.64
C GLY A 47 -6.37 5.46 -0.24
N VAL A 48 -7.56 4.86 -0.04
CA VAL A 48 -7.98 4.32 1.26
C VAL A 48 -7.11 3.12 1.64
N MET A 49 -6.81 2.22 0.70
CA MET A 49 -5.94 1.06 0.97
C MET A 49 -4.51 1.48 1.36
N ILE A 50 -4.01 2.57 0.78
CA ILE A 50 -2.69 3.13 1.12
C ILE A 50 -2.71 3.76 2.51
N ALA A 51 -3.72 4.57 2.81
CA ALA A 51 -3.88 5.18 4.13
C ALA A 51 -4.05 4.13 5.23
N TRP A 52 -4.85 3.09 5.00
CA TRP A 52 -5.03 1.99 5.94
C TRP A 52 -3.73 1.24 6.18
N THR A 53 -2.98 0.91 5.12
CA THR A 53 -1.67 0.26 5.25
C THR A 53 -0.70 1.13 6.07
N GLY A 54 -0.71 2.45 5.85
CA GLY A 54 0.08 3.40 6.63
C GLY A 54 -0.29 3.42 8.12
N ILE A 55 -1.58 3.34 8.46
CA ILE A 55 -2.05 3.24 9.85
C ILE A 55 -1.57 1.93 10.49
N GLU A 56 -1.73 0.79 9.80
CA GLU A 56 -1.26 -0.52 10.30
C GLU A 56 0.27 -0.51 10.54
N HIS A 57 1.02 0.10 9.61
CA HIS A 57 2.46 0.28 9.77
C HIS A 57 2.82 1.17 10.96
N PHE A 58 2.14 2.32 11.12
CA PHE A 58 2.37 3.24 12.23
C PHE A 58 2.08 2.57 13.58
N LEU A 59 0.93 1.87 13.70
CA LEU A 59 0.56 1.13 14.91
C LEU A 59 1.55 0.00 15.23
N ALA A 60 2.16 -0.61 14.21
CA ALA A 60 3.21 -1.62 14.36
C ALA A 60 4.61 -1.02 14.61
N GLY A 61 4.76 0.31 14.71
CA GLY A 61 6.05 0.98 14.88
C GLY A 61 6.95 0.93 13.63
N ARG A 62 6.38 0.68 12.45
CA ARG A 62 7.07 0.54 11.15
C ARG A 62 6.93 1.82 10.34
N PHE A 63 7.52 2.89 10.84
CA PHE A 63 7.55 4.19 10.17
C PHE A 63 8.94 4.79 10.26
N GLU A 64 9.24 5.71 9.36
CA GLU A 64 10.41 6.58 9.45
C GLU A 64 10.03 7.88 10.16
N ASP A 65 10.96 8.46 10.90
CA ASP A 65 10.72 9.74 11.57
C ASP A 65 10.28 10.78 10.53
N PRO A 66 9.29 11.62 10.88
CA PRO A 66 8.86 12.66 9.97
C PRO A 66 10.05 13.56 9.63
N PRO A 67 10.19 13.97 8.38
CA PRO A 67 11.24 14.86 7.98
C PRO A 67 11.18 16.23 8.72
N PRO A 68 12.30 16.96 8.80
CA PRO A 68 12.38 18.24 9.52
C PRO A 68 11.43 19.29 8.95
N ALA A 69 10.91 20.19 9.80
CA ALA A 69 9.98 21.23 9.35
C ALA A 69 10.59 22.23 8.34
N ASP A 70 11.91 22.30 8.26
CA ASP A 70 12.73 23.10 7.34
C ASP A 70 13.29 22.27 6.18
N GLU A 71 12.49 21.34 5.67
CA GLU A 71 12.83 20.47 4.54
C GLU A 71 13.36 21.23 3.31
N PRO A 72 14.50 20.81 2.73
CA PRO A 72 15.00 21.35 1.47
C PRO A 72 14.05 21.09 0.30
N ASP A 73 13.87 22.08 -0.57
CA ASP A 73 13.03 21.99 -1.78
C ASP A 73 13.54 20.95 -2.81
N ASP A 74 14.77 20.46 -2.68
CA ASP A 74 15.38 19.46 -3.56
C ASP A 74 15.37 18.04 -2.98
N MET A 75 14.60 17.83 -1.89
CA MET A 75 14.48 16.52 -1.28
C MET A 75 13.99 15.47 -2.29
N GLN A 76 14.61 14.31 -2.15
CA GLN A 76 14.56 13.23 -3.12
C GLN A 76 14.02 11.99 -2.41
N TYR A 77 12.84 11.54 -2.84
CA TYR A 77 12.28 10.30 -2.32
C TYR A 77 12.73 9.12 -3.18
N GLU A 78 13.01 8.02 -2.49
CA GLU A 78 13.28 6.75 -3.11
C GLU A 78 11.98 6.12 -3.62
N LEU A 79 11.83 6.05 -4.94
CA LEU A 79 10.73 5.30 -5.56
C LEU A 79 11.26 3.97 -6.05
N ARG A 80 10.54 2.88 -5.70
CA ARG A 80 10.80 1.55 -6.23
C ARG A 80 9.63 1.07 -7.08
N PRO A 81 9.72 1.18 -8.42
CA PRO A 81 8.71 0.63 -9.32
C PRO A 81 8.53 -0.88 -9.19
N ARG A 82 9.58 -1.60 -8.76
CA ARG A 82 9.57 -3.03 -8.49
C ARG A 82 9.73 -3.26 -6.99
N TRP A 83 8.68 -2.97 -6.24
CA TRP A 83 8.63 -3.23 -4.79
C TRP A 83 8.36 -4.72 -4.55
N PRO A 84 9.28 -5.47 -3.89
CA PRO A 84 9.06 -6.88 -3.62
C PRO A 84 7.93 -7.07 -2.60
N LEU A 85 7.05 -8.04 -2.83
CA LEU A 85 6.02 -8.40 -1.86
C LEU A 85 6.58 -9.43 -0.86
N GLY A 86 6.48 -9.15 0.43
CA GLY A 86 6.68 -10.15 1.50
C GLY A 86 8.10 -10.29 2.07
N GLU A 87 9.14 -9.87 1.36
CA GLU A 87 10.54 -10.05 1.81
C GLU A 87 11.00 -9.04 2.88
N GLU A 88 10.32 -7.91 3.02
CA GLU A 88 10.81 -6.78 3.85
C GLU A 88 10.33 -6.80 5.30
N TYR A 89 9.37 -7.67 5.63
CA TYR A 89 8.71 -7.66 6.95
C TYR A 89 9.53 -8.27 8.10
N SER A 90 10.66 -8.94 7.83
CA SER A 90 11.51 -9.51 8.87
C SER A 90 12.50 -8.50 9.47
N GLU A 91 12.93 -7.50 8.70
CA GLU A 91 14.01 -6.59 9.13
C GLU A 91 13.67 -5.10 8.99
N GLY A 92 12.48 -4.75 8.47
CA GLY A 92 11.99 -3.37 8.44
C GLY A 92 12.84 -2.39 7.62
N ARG A 93 13.84 -2.90 6.88
CA ARG A 93 14.70 -2.13 6.00
C ARG A 93 15.00 -2.97 4.78
N SER A 94 14.69 -2.44 3.62
CA SER A 94 15.00 -3.08 2.36
C SER A 94 16.11 -2.33 1.65
N VAL A 95 17.12 -3.05 1.18
CA VAL A 95 18.22 -2.48 0.41
C VAL A 95 17.79 -2.33 -1.04
N SER A 96 17.81 -1.11 -1.54
CA SER A 96 17.41 -0.78 -2.90
C SER A 96 18.36 -1.40 -3.93
N ARG A 97 17.85 -2.14 -4.92
CA ARG A 97 18.66 -2.61 -6.07
C ARG A 97 18.47 -1.76 -7.34
N SER A 98 17.49 -0.85 -7.35
CA SER A 98 17.25 0.09 -8.46
C SER A 98 16.48 1.32 -7.94
N LEU A 99 17.18 2.46 -7.86
CA LEU A 99 16.63 3.74 -7.43
C LEU A 99 16.18 4.54 -8.65
N ARG A 100 14.91 4.95 -8.70
CA ARG A 100 14.54 6.18 -9.40
C ARG A 100 14.23 7.21 -8.34
N THR A 101 14.94 8.31 -8.36
CA THR A 101 14.67 9.43 -7.47
C THR A 101 13.71 10.39 -8.13
N ALA A 102 12.63 10.73 -7.43
CA ALA A 102 11.73 11.80 -7.83
C ALA A 102 11.97 13.02 -6.94
N ARG A 103 12.09 14.20 -7.57
CA ARG A 103 12.07 15.48 -6.86
C ARG A 103 10.62 15.83 -6.54
N ILE A 104 10.36 16.22 -5.30
CA ILE A 104 9.08 16.82 -4.91
C ILE A 104 9.15 18.31 -5.27
N HIS A 105 8.14 18.80 -5.97
CA HIS A 105 7.99 20.24 -6.21
C HIS A 105 7.48 20.91 -4.92
N PRO A 106 7.86 22.17 -4.63
CA PRO A 106 7.42 22.87 -3.43
C PRO A 106 5.91 22.74 -3.20
N SER A 107 5.52 22.48 -1.95
CA SER A 107 4.10 22.32 -1.60
C SER A 107 3.28 23.53 -2.04
N LEU A 108 2.02 23.31 -2.44
CA LEU A 108 1.11 24.43 -2.77
C LEU A 108 0.98 25.42 -1.60
N THR A 109 1.13 24.94 -0.37
CA THR A 109 1.15 25.76 0.84
C THR A 109 2.39 26.66 0.94
N SER A 110 3.58 26.20 0.54
CA SER A 110 4.78 27.04 0.51
C SER A 110 4.73 28.06 -0.63
N MET A 111 4.27 27.65 -1.82
CA MET A 111 4.11 28.53 -2.97
C MET A 111 3.12 29.68 -2.71
N THR A 112 2.00 29.40 -2.04
CA THR A 112 0.99 30.42 -1.71
C THR A 112 1.40 31.35 -0.58
N LYS A 113 2.37 30.97 0.27
CA LYS A 113 3.00 31.87 1.25
C LYS A 113 4.05 32.76 0.60
N SER A 114 4.85 32.23 -0.34
CA SER A 114 5.86 33.00 -1.07
C SER A 114 5.27 34.07 -1.99
N SER A 115 4.04 33.88 -2.50
CA SER A 115 3.36 34.85 -3.37
C SER A 115 2.67 36.01 -2.62
N ARG A 116 2.70 36.03 -1.28
CA ARG A 116 2.11 37.10 -0.46
C ARG A 116 3.13 38.10 0.10
N ASN A 117 4.38 38.04 -0.36
CA ASN A 117 5.41 39.04 -0.11
C ASN A 117 5.65 39.89 -1.36
#